data_AF-A0A8S3E5Q3-F1
#
_entry.id   AF-A0A8S3E5Q3-F1
#
_cell.length_a   1.000
_cell.length_b   1.000
_cell.length_c   1.000
_cell.angle_alpha   90.00
_cell.angle_beta   90.00
_cell.angle_gamma   90.00
#
_symmetry.space_group_name_H-M   'P 1'
#
loop_
_entity.id
_entity.type
_entity.pdbx_description
1 polymer ?
#
loop_
_entity_poly.entity_id
_entity_poly.type
_entity_poly.pdbx_seq_one_letter_code
_entity_poly.pdbx_strand_id
1 'polypeptide(L)'
;KPTYFRIISLDTGEQIARIPGPAFFMFHHINSYQSKDNKKKITVDICGFDDPQIINELYLDKLRENIFPSGAGYLRRFELDLDANTCIESNAKAREPKGIHRESYANSLVPVQFELPRINPIFITKPYRYIYAVRAPPGRFFDGLIKLDVESKQQVAVWEEPCSSPSEPIFVPRPDANHDQEDDGVVLSIILEQHAKRSFILVLDGITFKELARAYLPIHIPLSFH
;
A
#
# COMPACT_ATOMS: atom_id res chain seq x y z
N LYS A 1 19.24 7.75 11.92
CA LYS A 1 19.31 6.65 12.92
C LYS A 1 18.67 5.41 12.30
N PRO A 2 19.14 4.19 12.60
CA PRO A 2 18.49 2.98 12.07
C PRO A 2 17.06 2.84 12.59
N THR A 3 16.20 2.20 11.81
CA THR A 3 14.89 1.74 12.28
C THR A 3 15.09 0.42 13.05
N TYR A 4 14.30 0.19 14.09
CA TYR A 4 14.34 -1.07 14.85
C TYR A 4 13.00 -1.78 14.73
N PHE A 5 13.03 -3.01 14.23
CA PHE A 5 11.90 -3.93 14.31
C PHE A 5 11.90 -4.56 15.70
N ARG A 6 10.84 -4.34 16.47
CA ARG A 6 10.62 -4.97 17.78
C ARG A 6 9.57 -6.05 17.63
N ILE A 7 9.96 -7.28 17.93
CA ILE A 7 9.08 -8.44 17.77
C ILE A 7 8.63 -8.82 19.16
N ILE A 8 7.32 -8.75 19.37
CA ILE A 8 6.68 -9.02 20.65
C ILE A 8 5.80 -10.26 20.47
N SER A 9 5.96 -11.25 21.35
CA SER A 9 5.10 -12.42 21.39
C SER A 9 3.69 -11.99 21.79
N LEU A 10 2.68 -12.36 20.98
CA LEU A 10 1.29 -12.08 21.33
C LEU A 10 0.78 -12.99 22.47
N ASP A 11 1.40 -14.16 22.65
CA ASP A 11 1.02 -15.10 23.71
C ASP A 11 1.57 -14.68 25.09
N THR A 12 2.79 -14.12 25.11
CA THR A 12 3.50 -13.81 26.38
C THR A 12 3.67 -12.32 26.64
N GLY A 13 3.53 -11.46 25.64
CA GLY A 13 3.80 -10.02 25.75
C GLY A 13 5.28 -9.64 25.81
N GLU A 14 6.19 -10.62 25.74
CA GLU A 14 7.63 -10.39 25.82
C GLU A 14 8.22 -9.98 24.48
N GLN A 15 9.21 -9.08 24.50
CA GLN A 15 9.99 -8.74 23.31
C GLN A 15 10.98 -9.87 23.02
N ILE A 16 10.67 -10.72 22.04
CA ILE A 16 11.48 -11.88 21.66
C ILE A 16 12.65 -11.53 20.73
N ALA A 17 12.60 -10.38 20.05
CA ALA A 17 13.71 -9.89 19.25
C ALA A 17 13.69 -8.36 19.08
N ARG A 18 14.86 -7.78 18.82
CA ARG A 18 15.04 -6.37 18.46
C ARG A 18 16.06 -6.26 17.33
N ILE A 19 15.56 -6.22 16.11
CA ILE A 19 16.38 -6.33 14.89
C ILE A 19 16.60 -4.93 14.30
N PRO A 20 17.85 -4.47 14.13
CA PRO A 20 18.13 -3.24 13.42
C PRO A 20 17.89 -3.42 11.92
N GLY A 21 17.33 -2.40 11.27
CA GLY A 21 17.13 -2.35 9.83
C GLY A 21 17.53 -0.99 9.24
N PRO A 22 17.38 -0.83 7.90
CA PRO A 22 17.66 0.43 7.24
C PRO A 22 16.72 1.54 7.74
N ALA A 23 17.14 2.79 7.61
CA ALA A 23 16.28 3.93 7.91
C ALA A 23 15.18 4.07 6.84
N PHE A 24 13.96 4.36 7.32
CA PHE A 24 12.79 4.64 6.51
C PHE A 24 11.72 5.35 7.34
N PHE A 25 10.71 5.89 6.65
CA PHE A 25 9.46 6.34 7.24
C PHE A 25 8.29 5.56 6.63
N MET A 26 7.18 5.44 7.35
CA MET A 26 5.95 4.81 6.87
C MET A 26 4.74 5.34 7.60
N PHE A 27 3.58 5.30 6.94
CA PHE A 27 2.28 5.39 7.59
C PHE A 27 1.66 4.00 7.75
N HIS A 28 1.56 3.24 6.66
CA HIS A 28 0.75 2.01 6.62
C HIS A 28 1.56 0.73 6.46
N HIS A 29 1.31 -0.23 7.34
CA HIS A 29 1.66 -1.62 7.09
C HIS A 29 0.74 -2.18 6.00
N ILE A 30 1.27 -3.05 5.15
CA ILE A 30 0.48 -3.77 4.14
C ILE A 30 0.07 -5.13 4.72
N ASN A 31 1.06 -5.96 5.07
CA ASN A 31 0.85 -7.22 5.74
C ASN A 31 2.15 -7.68 6.44
N SER A 32 2.05 -8.61 7.36
CA SER A 32 3.21 -9.28 7.96
C SER A 32 2.89 -10.72 8.28
N TYR A 33 3.77 -11.66 7.94
CA TYR A 33 3.50 -13.08 8.14
C TYR A 33 4.79 -13.87 8.37
N GLN A 34 4.65 -15.01 9.05
CA GLN A 34 5.72 -15.97 9.21
C GLN A 34 5.87 -16.83 7.95
N SER A 35 7.11 -17.18 7.60
CA SER A 35 7.35 -18.20 6.57
C SER A 35 6.71 -19.53 6.96
N LYS A 36 6.10 -20.21 5.99
CA LYS A 36 5.50 -21.54 6.18
C LYS A 36 6.54 -22.57 6.66
N ASP A 37 7.77 -22.46 6.16
CA ASP A 37 8.84 -23.43 6.42
C ASP A 37 9.65 -23.09 7.68
N ASN A 38 9.67 -21.82 8.08
CA ASN A 38 10.40 -21.37 9.27
C ASN A 38 9.67 -20.22 9.96
N LYS A 39 9.01 -20.52 11.08
CA LYS A 39 8.28 -19.53 11.88
C LYS A 39 9.15 -18.42 12.50
N LYS A 40 10.47 -18.61 12.51
CA LYS A 40 11.44 -17.58 12.93
C LYS A 40 11.89 -16.68 11.78
N LYS A 41 11.33 -16.84 10.60
CA LYS A 41 11.45 -15.90 9.49
C LYS A 41 10.13 -15.17 9.31
N ILE A 42 10.18 -13.84 9.36
CA ILE A 42 9.01 -12.97 9.27
C ILE A 42 9.18 -12.04 8.08
N THR A 43 8.22 -12.07 7.17
CA THR A 43 8.08 -11.09 6.10
C THR A 43 7.26 -9.92 6.62
N VAL A 44 7.73 -8.69 6.38
CA VAL A 44 7.04 -7.44 6.72
C VAL A 44 6.96 -6.57 5.46
N ASP A 45 5.74 -6.34 4.98
CA ASP A 45 5.46 -5.43 3.88
C ASP A 45 4.86 -4.13 4.38
N ILE A 46 5.38 -3.02 3.87
CA ILE A 46 4.93 -1.67 4.22
C ILE A 46 4.79 -0.80 2.96
N CYS A 47 3.96 0.22 3.06
CA CYS A 47 4.06 1.39 2.20
C CYS A 47 5.15 2.31 2.78
N GLY A 48 6.33 2.28 2.18
CA GLY A 48 7.52 2.89 2.76
C GLY A 48 7.99 4.13 2.00
N PHE A 49 8.57 5.04 2.77
CA PHE A 49 9.20 6.28 2.32
C PHE A 49 10.68 6.26 2.70
N ASP A 50 11.50 6.97 1.95
CA ASP A 50 12.92 7.11 2.28
C ASP A 50 13.14 8.00 3.51
N ASP A 51 12.26 8.99 3.70
CA ASP A 51 12.30 9.96 4.79
C ASP A 51 10.89 10.49 5.11
N PRO A 52 10.69 11.28 6.20
CA PRO A 52 9.38 11.75 6.61
C PRO A 52 8.93 13.06 5.93
N GLN A 53 9.58 13.52 4.84
CA GLN A 53 9.23 14.80 4.18
C GLN A 53 7.77 14.86 3.73
N ILE A 54 7.17 13.71 3.40
CA ILE A 54 5.75 13.59 3.05
C ILE A 54 4.82 14.26 4.07
N ILE A 55 5.15 14.24 5.37
CA ILE A 55 4.35 14.91 6.41
C ILE A 55 4.23 16.42 6.14
N ASN A 56 5.32 17.04 5.70
CA ASN A 56 5.34 18.46 5.39
C ASN A 56 4.64 18.78 4.06
N GLU A 57 4.55 17.82 3.14
CA GLU A 57 3.88 17.97 1.84
C GLU A 57 2.35 17.83 1.95
N LEU A 58 1.86 17.18 3.02
CA LEU A 58 0.43 16.96 3.27
C LEU A 58 -0.28 18.13 3.98
N TYR A 59 0.39 19.27 4.21
CA TYR A 59 -0.27 20.45 4.76
C TYR A 59 -1.32 21.01 3.80
N LEU A 60 -2.46 21.45 4.35
CA LEU A 60 -3.62 21.88 3.55
C LEU A 60 -3.38 23.13 2.71
N ASP A 61 -2.51 24.05 3.14
CA ASP A 61 -2.14 25.22 2.36
C ASP A 61 -1.47 24.79 1.04
N LYS A 62 -0.50 23.88 1.09
CA LYS A 62 0.16 23.31 -0.10
C LYS A 62 -0.81 22.58 -1.01
N LEU A 63 -1.63 21.69 -0.44
CA LEU A 63 -2.58 20.90 -1.23
C LEU A 63 -3.63 21.80 -1.93
N ARG A 64 -4.09 22.87 -1.26
CA ARG A 64 -5.03 23.85 -1.85
C ARG A 64 -4.40 24.69 -2.95
N GLU A 65 -3.08 24.86 -2.93
CA GLU A 65 -2.31 25.49 -4.01
C GLU A 65 -1.95 24.51 -5.14
N ASN A 66 -2.46 23.27 -5.11
CA ASN A 66 -2.11 22.18 -6.03
C ASN A 66 -0.60 21.87 -6.04
N ILE A 67 0.09 22.16 -4.95
CA ILE A 67 1.46 21.72 -4.70
C ILE A 67 1.37 20.29 -4.18
N PHE A 68 1.32 19.33 -5.09
CA PHE A 68 1.19 17.92 -4.75
C PHE A 68 2.51 17.32 -4.27
N PRO A 69 2.45 16.27 -3.43
CA PRO A 69 3.62 15.56 -2.99
C PRO A 69 4.52 15.11 -4.14
N SER A 70 5.82 15.01 -3.84
CA SER A 70 6.82 14.48 -4.77
C SER A 70 6.63 12.99 -5.08
N GLY A 71 5.63 12.36 -4.46
CA GLY A 71 5.10 11.02 -4.67
C GLY A 71 4.75 10.38 -3.31
N ALA A 72 3.89 9.36 -3.30
CA ALA A 72 3.59 8.62 -2.08
C ALA A 72 4.64 7.53 -1.79
N GLY A 73 4.34 6.64 -0.84
CA GLY A 73 5.19 5.51 -0.50
C GLY A 73 5.20 4.45 -1.60
N TYR A 74 6.03 3.44 -1.44
CA TYR A 74 6.13 2.30 -2.35
C TYR A 74 6.31 1.00 -1.56
N LEU A 75 6.08 -0.15 -2.20
CA LEU A 75 6.20 -1.45 -1.56
C LEU A 75 7.65 -1.70 -1.10
N ARG A 76 7.83 -1.83 0.22
CA ARG A 76 9.08 -2.27 0.83
C ARG A 76 8.83 -3.55 1.61
N ARG A 77 9.57 -4.60 1.24
CA ARG A 77 9.53 -5.92 1.89
C ARG A 77 10.79 -6.15 2.70
N PHE A 78 10.61 -6.45 3.97
CA PHE A 78 11.68 -6.82 4.89
C PHE A 78 11.52 -8.28 5.31
N GLU A 79 12.59 -9.05 5.15
CA GLU A 79 12.71 -10.40 5.65
C GLU A 79 13.53 -10.36 6.95
N LEU A 80 12.88 -10.66 8.06
CA LEU A 80 13.48 -10.70 9.39
C LEU A 80 13.82 -12.15 9.73
N ASP A 81 15.05 -12.40 10.18
CA ASP A 81 15.47 -13.69 10.72
C ASP A 81 15.73 -13.53 12.22
N LEU A 82 14.90 -14.17 13.05
CA LEU A 82 14.98 -14.06 14.50
C LEU A 82 16.19 -14.79 15.09
N ASP A 83 16.66 -15.88 14.46
CA ASP A 83 17.82 -16.64 14.94
C ASP A 83 19.12 -15.91 14.62
N ALA A 84 19.23 -15.39 13.41
CA ALA A 84 20.39 -14.60 13.00
C ALA A 84 20.33 -13.14 13.51
N ASN A 85 19.17 -12.69 14.01
CA ASN A 85 18.89 -11.30 14.39
C ASN A 85 19.23 -10.32 13.24
N THR A 86 18.82 -10.68 12.01
CA THR A 86 19.10 -9.92 10.79
C THR A 86 17.83 -9.44 10.11
N CYS A 87 17.95 -8.36 9.35
CA CYS A 87 16.90 -7.80 8.49
C CYS A 87 17.46 -7.64 7.08
N ILE A 88 16.82 -8.26 6.10
CA ILE A 88 17.13 -8.10 4.68
C ILE A 88 15.97 -7.39 4.03
N GLU A 89 16.23 -6.23 3.43
CA GLU A 89 15.24 -5.58 2.57
C GLU A 89 15.38 -6.16 1.15
N SER A 90 14.30 -6.74 0.61
CA SER A 90 14.32 -7.38 -0.73
C SER A 90 14.70 -6.41 -1.86
N ASN A 91 14.55 -5.09 -1.63
CA ASN A 91 14.91 -4.02 -2.55
C ASN A 91 16.18 -3.26 -2.14
N ALA A 92 17.01 -3.75 -1.21
CA ALA A 92 18.13 -2.94 -0.67
C ALA A 92 19.11 -2.41 -1.74
N LYS A 93 19.37 -3.18 -2.81
CA LYS A 93 20.30 -2.82 -3.90
C LYS A 93 19.74 -1.73 -4.84
N ALA A 94 18.46 -1.39 -4.71
CA ALA A 94 17.76 -0.33 -5.44
C ALA A 94 18.21 1.09 -5.07
N ARG A 95 18.83 1.24 -3.89
CA ARG A 95 19.05 2.52 -3.21
C ARG A 95 20.46 3.07 -3.42
N GLU A 96 21.17 2.66 -4.48
CA GLU A 96 22.48 3.24 -4.85
C GLU A 96 22.33 4.77 -4.93
N PRO A 97 23.16 5.54 -4.21
CA PRO A 97 23.00 6.98 -4.09
C PRO A 97 23.49 7.66 -5.36
N LYS A 98 22.63 7.75 -6.37
CA LYS A 98 22.83 8.66 -7.50
C LYS A 98 21.74 9.72 -7.52
N GLY A 99 22.01 10.79 -6.78
CA GLY A 99 21.31 12.06 -6.96
C GLY A 99 20.09 12.30 -6.07
N ILE A 100 19.69 13.56 -6.09
CA ILE A 100 18.64 14.16 -5.28
C ILE A 100 17.29 13.76 -5.90
N HIS A 101 16.61 12.78 -5.30
CA HIS A 101 15.27 12.29 -5.63
C HIS A 101 15.13 11.72 -7.06
N ARG A 102 15.01 10.39 -7.24
CA ARG A 102 14.19 9.73 -8.31
C ARG A 102 14.38 8.22 -8.45
N GLU A 103 15.51 7.61 -8.08
CA GLU A 103 15.79 6.21 -8.45
C GLU A 103 15.31 5.14 -7.45
N SER A 104 14.97 5.50 -6.21
CA SER A 104 14.68 4.52 -5.15
C SER A 104 13.40 3.71 -5.39
N TYR A 105 12.34 4.32 -5.94
CA TYR A 105 11.09 3.60 -6.25
C TYR A 105 11.14 2.85 -7.58
N ALA A 106 11.95 3.30 -8.57
CA ALA A 106 12.10 2.65 -9.88
C ALA A 106 12.63 1.21 -9.76
N ASN A 107 13.33 0.94 -8.66
CA ASN A 107 13.92 -0.34 -8.33
C ASN A 107 13.18 -1.04 -7.17
N SER A 108 11.99 -0.56 -6.79
CA SER A 108 11.15 -1.24 -5.80
C SER A 108 10.56 -2.55 -6.36
N LEU A 109 10.02 -3.39 -5.47
CA LEU A 109 9.40 -4.67 -5.86
C LEU A 109 8.32 -4.47 -6.91
N VAL A 110 7.58 -3.37 -6.84
CA VAL A 110 6.62 -2.95 -7.88
C VAL A 110 6.81 -1.44 -8.07
N PRO A 111 7.34 -0.97 -9.21
CA PRO A 111 7.85 0.40 -9.38
C PRO A 111 6.75 1.46 -9.56
N VAL A 112 5.84 1.52 -8.60
CA VAL A 112 4.71 2.45 -8.55
C VAL A 112 4.55 3.01 -7.13
N GLN A 113 4.11 4.25 -7.04
CA GLN A 113 3.86 4.92 -5.76
C GLN A 113 2.37 4.92 -5.43
N PHE A 114 2.08 4.59 -4.18
CA PHE A 114 0.73 4.39 -3.70
C PHE A 114 0.63 4.65 -2.21
N GLU A 115 -0.59 4.72 -1.70
CA GLU A 115 -0.87 4.74 -0.26
C GLU A 115 -2.25 4.13 0.00
N LEU A 116 -2.62 4.03 1.29
CA LEU A 116 -3.86 3.41 1.75
C LEU A 116 -3.99 1.96 1.23
N PRO A 117 -2.99 1.11 1.48
CA PRO A 117 -2.98 -0.25 0.97
C PRO A 117 -3.97 -1.13 1.72
N ARG A 118 -4.66 -1.99 0.98
CA ARG A 118 -5.56 -3.01 1.47
C ARG A 118 -5.27 -4.34 0.78
N ILE A 119 -5.57 -5.42 1.48
CA ILE A 119 -5.46 -6.80 0.99
C ILE A 119 -6.79 -7.51 1.21
N ASN A 120 -6.92 -8.73 0.70
CA ASN A 120 -8.03 -9.59 1.10
C ASN A 120 -7.93 -9.90 2.61
N PRO A 121 -8.94 -9.56 3.44
CA PRO A 121 -8.87 -9.74 4.89
C PRO A 121 -8.66 -11.20 5.33
N ILE A 122 -9.01 -12.19 4.50
CA ILE A 122 -8.79 -13.62 4.76
C ILE A 122 -7.28 -13.96 4.87
N PHE A 123 -6.43 -13.12 4.26
CA PHE A 123 -4.98 -13.30 4.14
C PHE A 123 -4.16 -12.40 5.08
N ILE A 124 -4.83 -11.63 5.96
CA ILE A 124 -4.14 -10.91 7.04
C ILE A 124 -3.34 -11.92 7.87
N THR A 125 -2.08 -11.59 8.15
CA THR A 125 -1.09 -12.46 8.83
C THR A 125 -0.67 -13.75 8.11
N LYS A 126 -1.01 -13.88 6.82
CA LYS A 126 -0.67 -15.03 5.98
C LYS A 126 0.09 -14.59 4.72
N PRO A 127 0.84 -15.50 4.07
CA PRO A 127 1.35 -15.26 2.73
C PRO A 127 0.20 -14.88 1.78
N TYR A 128 0.41 -13.86 0.97
CA TYR A 128 -0.62 -13.22 0.14
C TYR A 128 0.01 -12.75 -1.19
N ARG A 129 -0.83 -12.40 -2.16
CA ARG A 129 -0.43 -12.06 -3.52
C ARG A 129 -0.84 -10.65 -3.95
N TYR A 130 -2.00 -10.17 -3.54
CA TYR A 130 -2.58 -8.95 -4.10
C TYR A 130 -2.65 -7.79 -3.11
N ILE A 131 -2.31 -6.59 -3.60
CA ILE A 131 -2.50 -5.32 -2.91
C ILE A 131 -3.44 -4.45 -3.74
N TYR A 132 -4.40 -3.81 -3.08
CA TYR A 132 -5.26 -2.77 -3.62
C TYR A 132 -4.90 -1.46 -2.93
N ALA A 133 -4.65 -0.39 -3.68
CA ALA A 133 -4.22 0.86 -3.08
C ALA A 133 -4.68 2.09 -3.88
N VAL A 134 -4.61 3.26 -3.26
CA VAL A 134 -4.76 4.54 -3.96
C VAL A 134 -3.45 4.87 -4.67
N ARG A 135 -3.54 5.14 -5.97
CA ARG A 135 -2.40 5.54 -6.79
C ARG A 135 -2.03 6.99 -6.48
N ALA A 136 -0.74 7.23 -6.27
CA ALA A 136 -0.24 8.55 -5.92
C ALA A 136 1.16 8.79 -6.51
N PRO A 137 1.24 8.93 -7.85
CA PRO A 137 2.51 9.16 -8.54
C PRO A 137 2.99 10.62 -8.35
N PRO A 138 4.25 10.93 -8.64
CA PRO A 138 4.80 12.27 -8.45
C PRO A 138 3.99 13.34 -9.19
N GLY A 139 3.68 14.44 -8.50
CA GLY A 139 2.95 15.56 -9.10
C GLY A 139 1.46 15.31 -9.33
N ARG A 140 0.91 14.19 -8.84
CA ARG A 140 -0.53 13.93 -8.81
C ARG A 140 -0.94 13.41 -7.44
N PHE A 141 -2.08 13.88 -6.95
CA PHE A 141 -2.59 13.48 -5.66
C PHE A 141 -3.83 12.61 -5.82
N PHE A 142 -3.69 11.33 -5.45
CA PHE A 142 -4.76 10.34 -5.42
C PHE A 142 -5.56 10.35 -6.73
N ASP A 143 -4.92 9.87 -7.80
CA ASP A 143 -5.40 10.02 -9.18
C ASP A 143 -5.97 8.73 -9.78
N GLY A 144 -6.10 7.69 -8.96
CA GLY A 144 -6.64 6.40 -9.39
C GLY A 144 -6.50 5.34 -8.31
N LEU A 145 -6.97 4.14 -8.64
CA LEU A 145 -6.80 2.94 -7.85
C LEU A 145 -5.86 1.99 -8.60
N ILE A 146 -5.09 1.21 -7.85
CA ILE A 146 -4.18 0.21 -8.42
C ILE A 146 -4.38 -1.15 -7.77
N LYS A 147 -4.15 -2.18 -8.58
CA LYS A 147 -3.98 -3.56 -8.13
C LYS A 147 -2.55 -3.99 -8.44
N LEU A 148 -1.86 -4.50 -7.42
CA LEU A 148 -0.49 -4.98 -7.50
C LEU A 148 -0.45 -6.48 -7.24
N ASP A 149 0.45 -7.17 -7.93
CA ASP A 149 0.78 -8.57 -7.72
C ASP A 149 2.22 -8.65 -7.18
N VAL A 150 2.37 -9.08 -5.93
CA VAL A 150 3.66 -9.14 -5.23
C VAL A 150 4.50 -10.35 -5.65
N GLU A 151 3.89 -11.39 -6.23
CA GLU A 151 4.61 -12.54 -6.76
C GLU A 151 5.23 -12.19 -8.12
N SER A 152 4.40 -11.68 -9.04
CA SER A 152 4.87 -11.28 -10.37
C SER A 152 5.64 -9.96 -10.35
N LYS A 153 5.57 -9.20 -9.25
CA LYS A 153 6.23 -7.90 -9.08
C LYS A 153 5.75 -6.85 -10.07
N GLN A 154 4.43 -6.83 -10.34
CA GLN A 154 3.84 -5.97 -11.37
C GLN A 154 2.63 -5.20 -10.83
N GLN A 155 2.42 -4.00 -11.41
CA GLN A 155 1.12 -3.38 -11.43
C GLN A 155 0.27 -4.08 -12.48
N VAL A 156 -0.72 -4.83 -12.04
CA VAL A 156 -1.54 -5.69 -12.91
C VAL A 156 -2.79 -5.00 -13.41
N ALA A 157 -3.29 -3.99 -12.70
CA ALA A 157 -4.40 -3.18 -13.16
C ALA A 157 -4.43 -1.77 -12.53
N VAL A 158 -5.13 -0.86 -13.21
CA VAL A 158 -5.36 0.53 -12.83
C VAL A 158 -6.81 0.84 -13.12
N TRP A 159 -7.47 1.54 -12.20
CA TRP A 159 -8.68 2.28 -12.49
C TRP A 159 -8.38 3.78 -12.33
N GLU A 160 -8.74 4.57 -13.34
CA GLU A 160 -8.61 6.03 -13.32
C GLU A 160 -9.76 6.65 -14.11
N GLU A 161 -10.21 7.82 -13.67
CA GLU A 161 -11.18 8.65 -14.37
C GLU A 161 -10.74 10.12 -14.26
N PRO A 162 -10.81 10.93 -15.33
CA PRO A 162 -10.40 12.33 -15.27
C PRO A 162 -11.10 13.09 -14.14
N CYS A 163 -10.36 13.97 -13.46
CA CYS A 163 -10.89 14.84 -12.39
C CYS A 163 -11.58 14.07 -11.25
N SER A 164 -11.13 12.83 -10.99
CA SER A 164 -11.66 11.97 -9.95
C SER A 164 -10.59 11.62 -8.93
N SER A 165 -10.96 11.67 -7.64
CA SER A 165 -10.08 11.28 -6.54
C SER A 165 -10.72 10.16 -5.72
N PRO A 166 -10.12 8.96 -5.68
CA PRO A 166 -10.64 7.85 -4.89
C PRO A 166 -10.26 7.94 -3.41
N SER A 167 -11.10 7.35 -2.56
CA SER A 167 -10.77 6.97 -1.19
C SER A 167 -10.04 5.62 -1.14
N GLU A 168 -9.67 5.19 0.07
CA GLU A 168 -9.10 3.84 0.30
C GLU A 168 -9.96 2.73 -0.36
N PRO A 169 -9.35 1.82 -1.15
CA PRO A 169 -10.04 0.69 -1.77
C PRO A 169 -10.23 -0.47 -0.80
N ILE A 170 -11.48 -0.77 -0.44
CA ILE A 170 -11.83 -1.86 0.47
C ILE A 170 -12.14 -3.13 -0.32
N PHE A 171 -11.33 -4.18 -0.15
CA PHE A 171 -11.63 -5.49 -0.73
C PHE A 171 -12.70 -6.24 0.08
N VAL A 172 -13.70 -6.77 -0.61
CA VAL A 172 -14.77 -7.60 -0.06
C VAL A 172 -14.73 -8.95 -0.77
N PRO A 173 -14.31 -10.04 -0.09
CA PRO A 173 -14.28 -11.37 -0.70
C PRO A 173 -15.68 -11.85 -1.04
N ARG A 174 -15.81 -12.66 -2.10
CA ARG A 174 -17.05 -13.42 -2.33
C ARG A 174 -17.32 -14.32 -1.11
N PRO A 175 -18.56 -14.40 -0.59
CA PRO A 175 -18.86 -15.20 0.61
C PRO A 175 -18.39 -16.65 0.54
N ASP A 176 -18.54 -17.27 -0.64
CA ASP A 176 -18.13 -18.66 -0.91
C ASP A 176 -16.89 -18.73 -1.81
N ALA A 177 -16.02 -17.70 -1.76
CA ALA A 177 -14.80 -17.66 -2.57
C ALA A 177 -13.97 -18.92 -2.36
N ASN A 178 -13.50 -19.52 -3.46
CA ASN A 178 -12.42 -20.49 -3.34
C ASN A 178 -11.19 -19.77 -2.77
N HIS A 179 -10.69 -20.22 -1.62
CA HIS A 179 -9.51 -19.65 -0.97
C HIS A 179 -8.23 -19.77 -1.80
N ASP A 180 -8.23 -20.55 -2.87
CA ASP A 180 -7.14 -20.60 -3.84
C ASP A 180 -7.11 -19.35 -4.77
N GLN A 181 -8.22 -18.62 -4.90
CA GLN A 181 -8.32 -17.40 -5.69
C GLN A 181 -8.44 -16.17 -4.76
N GLU A 182 -7.30 -15.62 -4.35
CA GLU A 182 -7.22 -14.53 -3.37
C GLU A 182 -8.00 -13.25 -3.77
N ASP A 183 -8.16 -12.98 -5.06
CA ASP A 183 -8.83 -11.80 -5.62
C ASP A 183 -10.29 -12.07 -6.08
N ASP A 184 -10.89 -13.22 -5.75
CA ASP A 184 -12.32 -13.47 -6.01
C ASP A 184 -13.21 -12.67 -5.03
N GLY A 185 -13.64 -11.51 -5.50
CA GLY A 185 -14.44 -10.57 -4.74
C GLY A 185 -14.62 -9.26 -5.49
N VAL A 186 -14.88 -8.19 -4.74
CA VAL A 186 -14.99 -6.84 -5.29
C VAL A 186 -14.13 -5.87 -4.49
N VAL A 187 -13.76 -4.76 -5.12
CA VAL A 187 -13.10 -3.63 -4.47
C VAL A 187 -14.05 -2.44 -4.48
N LEU A 188 -14.27 -1.86 -3.30
CA LEU A 188 -15.14 -0.71 -3.10
C LEU A 188 -14.30 0.53 -2.81
N SER A 189 -14.62 1.66 -3.44
CA SER A 189 -14.01 2.95 -3.12
C SER A 189 -15.01 4.08 -3.33
N ILE A 190 -14.92 5.14 -2.54
CA ILE A 190 -15.70 6.36 -2.76
C ILE A 190 -14.89 7.26 -3.67
N ILE A 191 -15.47 7.67 -4.77
CA ILE A 191 -14.84 8.57 -5.73
C ILE A 191 -15.43 9.97 -5.54
N LEU A 192 -14.57 10.98 -5.41
CA LEU A 192 -14.94 12.39 -5.51
C LEU A 192 -14.74 12.87 -6.95
N GLU A 193 -15.83 13.18 -7.65
CA GLU A 193 -15.78 13.89 -8.93
C GLU A 193 -15.62 15.39 -8.66
N GLN A 194 -14.41 15.91 -8.87
CA GLN A 194 -14.02 17.25 -8.46
C GLN A 194 -14.85 18.34 -9.16
N HIS A 195 -15.10 18.20 -10.46
CA HIS A 195 -15.86 19.18 -11.24
C HIS A 195 -17.37 19.11 -10.97
N ALA A 196 -17.93 17.90 -10.87
CA ALA A 196 -19.35 17.71 -10.62
C ALA A 196 -19.73 17.94 -9.15
N LYS A 197 -18.74 18.08 -8.25
CA LYS A 197 -18.92 18.27 -6.80
C LYS A 197 -19.90 17.26 -6.21
N ARG A 198 -19.73 16.00 -6.60
CA ARG A 198 -20.51 14.85 -6.13
C ARG A 198 -19.58 13.67 -5.92
N SER A 199 -20.07 12.68 -5.20
CA SER A 199 -19.34 11.45 -4.97
C SER A 199 -20.18 10.25 -5.38
N PHE A 200 -19.51 9.15 -5.70
CA PHE A 200 -20.14 7.87 -5.93
C PHE A 200 -19.35 6.73 -5.30
N ILE A 201 -20.03 5.66 -4.94
CA ILE A 201 -19.38 4.39 -4.59
C ILE A 201 -19.08 3.67 -5.89
N LEU A 202 -17.81 3.39 -6.14
CA LEU A 202 -17.31 2.56 -7.23
C LEU A 202 -17.22 1.11 -6.76
N VAL A 203 -17.64 0.18 -7.61
CA VAL A 203 -17.47 -1.27 -7.43
C VAL A 203 -16.62 -1.80 -8.57
N LEU A 204 -15.42 -2.30 -8.25
CA LEU A 204 -14.53 -2.96 -9.19
C LEU A 204 -14.55 -4.47 -8.97
N ASP A 205 -14.48 -5.23 -10.06
CA ASP A 205 -14.25 -6.67 -10.02
C ASP A 205 -12.85 -6.97 -9.45
N GLY A 206 -12.74 -7.84 -8.45
CA GLY A 206 -11.46 -8.13 -7.80
C GLY A 206 -10.42 -8.71 -8.74
N ILE A 207 -10.83 -9.53 -9.72
CA ILE A 207 -9.94 -10.25 -10.65
C ILE A 207 -9.47 -9.32 -11.77
N THR A 208 -10.41 -8.78 -12.55
CA THR A 208 -10.15 -7.98 -13.74
C THR A 208 -9.92 -6.50 -13.44
N PHE A 209 -10.30 -6.04 -12.25
CA PHE A 209 -10.27 -4.65 -11.82
C PHE A 209 -11.11 -3.69 -12.70
N LYS A 210 -12.03 -4.26 -13.49
CA LYS A 210 -12.98 -3.49 -14.30
C LYS A 210 -14.16 -3.06 -13.43
N GLU A 211 -14.73 -1.92 -13.77
CA GLU A 211 -15.93 -1.43 -13.12
C GLU A 211 -17.13 -2.36 -13.37
N LEU A 212 -17.78 -2.75 -12.27
CA LEU A 212 -19.02 -3.53 -12.27
C LEU A 212 -20.24 -2.64 -12.07
N ALA A 213 -20.11 -1.62 -11.21
CA ALA A 213 -21.18 -0.70 -10.89
C ALA A 213 -20.65 0.60 -10.27
N ARG A 214 -21.49 1.64 -10.33
CA ARG A 214 -21.34 2.86 -9.54
C ARG A 214 -22.67 3.29 -8.93
N ALA A 215 -22.64 3.80 -7.70
CA ALA A 215 -23.82 4.32 -6.99
C ALA A 215 -23.58 5.76 -6.54
N TYR A 216 -24.30 6.71 -7.13
CA TYR A 216 -24.17 8.13 -6.79
C TYR A 216 -24.72 8.45 -5.40
N LEU A 217 -23.99 9.28 -4.68
CA LEU A 217 -24.36 9.76 -3.36
C LEU A 217 -25.11 11.10 -3.47
N PRO A 218 -26.09 11.37 -2.57
CA PRO A 218 -26.80 12.64 -2.55
C PRO A 218 -25.95 13.81 -2.01
N ILE A 219 -24.74 13.51 -1.54
CA ILE A 219 -23.78 14.46 -0.97
C ILE A 219 -22.40 14.25 -1.59
N HIS A 220 -21.56 15.28 -1.60
CA HIS A 220 -20.14 15.10 -1.85
C HIS A 220 -19.44 14.66 -0.56
N ILE A 221 -18.53 13.72 -0.69
CA ILE A 221 -17.66 13.27 0.39
C ILE A 221 -16.27 13.82 0.06
N PRO A 222 -15.72 14.73 0.91
CA PRO A 222 -14.33 15.18 0.78
C PRO A 222 -13.35 14.01 0.87
N LEU A 223 -12.08 14.27 0.56
CA LEU A 223 -11.02 13.29 0.75
C LEU A 223 -11.12 12.64 2.15
N SER A 224 -11.22 11.31 2.15
CA SER A 224 -11.28 10.48 3.35
C SER A 224 -10.11 9.52 3.39
N PHE A 225 -9.77 9.05 4.59
CA PHE A 225 -8.73 8.03 4.80
C PHE A 225 -9.35 6.65 4.99
N HIS A 226 -9.80 6.31 6.21
CA HIS A 226 -10.30 4.98 6.59
C HIS A 226 -11.75 5.00 7.05
#